data_AF-A0A537WD05-F1
#
_entry.id   AF-A0A537WD05-F1
#
_cell.length_a   1.000
_cell.length_b   1.000
_cell.length_c   1.000
_cell.angle_alpha   90.00
_cell.angle_beta   90.00
_cell.angle_gamma   90.00
#
_symmetry.space_group_name_H-M   'P 1'
#
loop_
_entity.id
_entity.type
_entity.pdbx_description
1 polymer ?
#
loop_
_entity_poly.entity_id
_entity_poly.type
_entity_poly.pdbx_seq_one_letter_code
_entity_poly.pdbx_strand_id
1 'polypeptide(L)'
;MPELWIPGVAEPSLDDFVTRIHKQIERYTASHGADRTEVEVELADGQRLTLQGLSAEPGYGFVTLAVHPEDDRDPEQVIVPVNAIRQIALGPAEADRARFGFALPDDGLSKARGAEPAA
;
A
#
# COMPACT_ATOMS: atom_id res chain seq x y z
N MET A 1 8.40 34.39 19.31
CA MET A 1 7.56 33.56 20.21
C MET A 1 7.73 32.13 19.72
N PRO A 2 8.22 31.17 20.53
CA PRO A 2 8.19 29.78 20.10
C PRO A 2 6.72 29.32 20.06
N GLU A 3 6.31 28.74 18.93
CA GLU A 3 5.00 28.11 18.76
C GLU A 3 4.86 26.96 19.77
N LEU A 4 3.90 27.09 20.69
CA LEU A 4 3.59 26.09 21.72
C LEU A 4 2.88 24.92 21.02
N TRP A 5 3.57 23.79 20.86
CA TRP A 5 2.95 22.57 20.35
C TRP A 5 1.80 22.14 21.27
N ILE A 6 0.58 22.06 20.73
CA ILE A 6 -0.62 21.64 21.47
C ILE A 6 -0.96 20.20 21.06
N PRO A 7 -0.69 19.19 21.91
CA PRO A 7 -1.18 17.84 21.68
C PRO A 7 -2.71 17.83 21.77
N GLY A 8 -3.40 17.53 20.66
CA GLY A 8 -4.87 17.45 20.63
C GLY A 8 -5.53 17.65 19.27
N VAL A 9 -4.82 18.15 18.25
CA VAL A 9 -5.26 17.96 16.86
C VAL A 9 -4.84 16.54 16.51
N ALA A 10 -5.79 15.61 16.37
CA ALA A 10 -5.50 14.21 16.06
C ALA A 10 -4.52 14.16 14.89
N GLU A 11 -3.27 13.77 15.16
CA GLU A 11 -2.34 13.50 14.07
C GLU A 11 -2.99 12.42 13.19
N PRO A 12 -2.99 12.58 11.86
CA PRO A 12 -3.58 11.59 10.98
C PRO A 12 -3.00 10.22 11.33
N SER A 13 -3.88 9.25 11.60
CA SER A 13 -3.46 7.92 12.02
C SER A 13 -2.65 7.25 10.91
N LEU A 14 -1.88 6.23 11.27
CA LEU A 14 -1.15 5.46 10.26
C LEU A 14 -2.10 4.79 9.27
N ASP A 15 -3.27 4.35 9.73
CA ASP A 15 -4.36 3.87 8.89
C ASP A 15 -4.86 4.91 7.90
N ASP A 16 -5.04 6.17 8.34
CA ASP A 16 -5.45 7.26 7.45
C ASP A 16 -4.38 7.54 6.38
N PHE A 17 -3.10 7.47 6.75
CA PHE A 17 -1.98 7.63 5.82
C PHE A 17 -1.98 6.52 4.75
N VAL A 18 -2.04 5.25 5.16
CA VAL A 18 -2.08 4.11 4.24
C VAL A 18 -3.34 4.15 3.36
N THR A 19 -4.49 4.51 3.94
CA THR A 19 -5.75 4.69 3.18
C THR A 19 -5.62 5.77 2.10
N ARG A 20 -4.94 6.89 2.40
CA ARG A 20 -4.71 7.95 1.41
C ARG A 20 -3.78 7.51 0.29
N ILE A 21 -2.75 6.71 0.59
CA ILE A 21 -1.87 6.11 -0.42
C ILE A 21 -2.68 5.19 -1.34
N HIS A 22 -3.51 4.30 -0.78
CA HIS A 22 -4.37 3.41 -1.57
C HIS A 22 -5.29 4.19 -2.51
N LYS A 23 -5.96 5.24 -2.01
CA LYS A 23 -6.80 6.12 -2.85
C LYS A 23 -6.01 6.83 -3.96
N GLN A 24 -4.75 7.18 -3.70
CA GLN A 24 -3.90 7.80 -4.71
C GLN A 24 -3.47 6.79 -5.79
N ILE A 25 -3.12 5.56 -5.41
CA ILE A 25 -2.83 4.45 -6.33
C ILE A 25 -4.05 4.15 -7.21
N GLU A 26 -5.24 4.04 -6.61
CA GLU A 26 -6.49 3.79 -7.32
C GLU A 26 -6.76 4.90 -8.36
N ARG A 27 -6.70 6.17 -7.92
CA ARG A 27 -6.92 7.32 -8.81
C ARG A 27 -5.94 7.35 -9.97
N TYR A 28 -4.66 7.08 -9.70
CA TYR A 28 -3.63 7.04 -10.74
C TYR A 28 -3.87 5.89 -11.73
N THR A 29 -4.20 4.70 -11.22
CA THR A 29 -4.50 3.53 -12.04
C THR A 29 -5.67 3.81 -12.99
N ALA A 30 -6.76 4.35 -12.44
CA ALA A 30 -7.94 4.71 -13.22
C ALA A 30 -7.66 5.80 -14.27
N SER A 31 -6.87 6.83 -13.93
CA SER A 31 -6.56 7.92 -14.88
C SER A 31 -5.70 7.48 -16.07
N HIS A 32 -5.02 6.33 -15.96
CA HIS A 32 -4.16 5.79 -17.00
C HIS A 32 -4.81 4.61 -17.76
N GLY A 33 -6.07 4.27 -17.47
CA GLY A 33 -6.79 3.17 -18.14
C GLY A 33 -6.14 1.81 -17.91
N ALA A 34 -5.46 1.66 -16.77
CA ALA A 34 -4.69 0.48 -16.41
C ALA A 34 -5.49 -0.48 -15.54
N ASP A 35 -5.23 -1.78 -15.66
CA ASP A 35 -5.77 -2.77 -14.72
C ASP A 35 -5.01 -2.74 -13.38
N ARG A 36 -3.69 -2.47 -13.42
CA ARG A 36 -2.81 -2.34 -12.26
C ARG A 36 -1.73 -1.30 -12.51
N THR A 37 -1.24 -0.71 -11.42
CA THR A 37 -0.11 0.22 -11.41
C THR A 37 1.05 -0.42 -10.67
N GLU A 38 2.26 -0.25 -11.19
CA GLU A 38 3.50 -0.57 -10.48
C GLU A 38 3.73 0.47 -9.38
N VAL A 39 3.96 -0.01 -8.16
CA VAL A 39 4.27 0.83 -7.00
C VAL A 39 5.67 0.48 -6.52
N GLU A 40 6.56 1.45 -6.48
CA GLU A 40 7.93 1.29 -5.97
C GLU A 40 8.11 2.10 -4.69
N VAL A 41 8.77 1.52 -3.69
CA VAL A 41 9.22 2.21 -2.49
C VAL A 41 10.74 2.30 -2.48
N GLU A 42 11.25 3.53 -2.36
CA GLU A 42 12.67 3.78 -2.05
C GLU A 42 12.81 3.98 -0.53
N LEU A 43 13.67 3.19 0.09
CA LEU A 43 14.04 3.31 1.49
C LEU A 43 15.21 4.30 1.67
N ALA A 44 15.40 4.79 2.90
CA ALA A 44 16.41 5.80 3.23
C ALA A 44 17.86 5.32 3.02
N ASP A 45 18.09 4.01 3.00
CA ASP A 45 19.37 3.39 2.66
C ASP A 45 19.61 3.26 1.14
N GLY A 46 18.62 3.63 0.32
CA GLY A 46 18.65 3.54 -1.13
C GLY A 46 18.11 2.23 -1.71
N GLN A 47 17.67 1.29 -0.89
CA GLN A 47 17.00 0.08 -1.36
C GLN A 47 15.68 0.43 -2.06
N ARG A 48 15.37 -0.24 -3.18
CA ARG A 48 14.13 -0.08 -3.93
C ARG A 48 13.34 -1.38 -3.96
N LEU A 49 12.06 -1.30 -3.60
CA LEU A 49 11.16 -2.44 -3.48
C LEU A 49 9.92 -2.19 -4.33
N THR A 50 9.66 -3.09 -5.28
CA THR A 50 8.40 -3.11 -6.02
C THR A 50 7.35 -3.80 -5.16
N LEU A 51 6.18 -3.17 -4.99
CA LEU A 51 5.18 -3.61 -4.03
C LEU A 51 3.98 -4.26 -4.71
N GLN A 52 3.53 -5.38 -4.12
CA GLN A 52 2.22 -5.95 -4.33
C GLN A 52 1.19 -5.43 -3.33
N GLY A 53 1.61 -4.92 -2.16
CA GLY A 53 0.69 -4.45 -1.12
C GLY A 53 1.35 -3.57 -0.06
N LEU A 54 0.54 -2.81 0.67
CA LEU A 54 0.92 -1.93 1.78
C LEU A 54 -0.13 -2.05 2.89
N SER A 55 0.32 -2.18 4.13
CA SER A 55 -0.56 -2.23 5.30
C SER A 55 -0.04 -1.37 6.44
N ALA A 56 -0.97 -0.80 7.22
CA ALA A 56 -0.67 -0.07 8.45
C ALA A 56 -0.30 -0.98 9.62
N GLU A 57 -0.60 -2.28 9.54
CA GLU A 57 -0.16 -3.27 10.53
C GLU A 57 1.37 -3.41 10.50
N PRO A 58 2.04 -3.54 11.66
CA PRO A 58 1.49 -3.72 13.01
C PRO A 58 1.11 -2.41 13.73
N GLY A 59 1.22 -1.25 13.08
CA GLY A 59 1.01 0.06 13.68
C GLY A 59 2.28 0.63 14.34
N TYR A 60 2.10 1.53 15.31
CA TYR A 60 3.18 2.08 16.14
C TYR A 60 4.33 2.75 15.37
N GLY A 61 4.02 3.34 14.21
CA GLY A 61 5.03 3.98 13.34
C GLY A 61 5.72 3.02 12.37
N PHE A 62 5.21 1.80 12.21
CA PHE A 62 5.68 0.81 11.25
C PHE A 62 4.60 0.44 10.25
N VAL A 63 5.00 0.21 9.01
CA VAL A 63 4.13 -0.33 7.95
C VAL A 63 4.69 -1.65 7.45
N THR A 64 3.80 -2.51 6.96
CA THR A 64 4.18 -3.74 6.27
C THR A 64 4.13 -3.52 4.77
N LEU A 65 5.26 -3.77 4.10
CA LEU A 65 5.40 -3.80 2.65
C LEU A 65 5.30 -5.25 2.18
N ALA A 66 4.30 -5.57 1.36
CA ALA A 66 4.27 -6.85 0.64
C ALA A 66 5.04 -6.67 -0.67
N VAL A 67 6.28 -7.16 -0.70
CA VAL A 67 7.19 -7.02 -1.83
C VAL A 67 6.80 -8.00 -2.91
N HIS A 68 6.77 -7.52 -4.15
CA HIS A 68 6.47 -8.33 -5.30
C HIS A 68 7.52 -9.46 -5.44
N PRO A 69 7.11 -10.73 -5.54
CA PRO A 69 8.05 -11.82 -5.71
C PRO A 69 8.66 -11.79 -7.13
N GLU A 70 9.92 -12.19 -7.25
CA GLU A 70 10.58 -12.34 -8.57
C GLU A 70 10.03 -13.55 -9.37
N ASP A 71 9.46 -14.53 -8.66
CA ASP A 71 8.86 -15.76 -9.17
C ASP A 71 7.38 -15.90 -8.74
N ASP A 72 6.71 -17.00 -9.10
CA ASP A 72 5.33 -17.28 -8.69
C ASP A 72 5.20 -17.75 -7.23
N ARG A 73 6.04 -17.21 -6.33
CA ARG A 73 6.02 -17.47 -4.89
C ARG A 73 5.10 -16.48 -4.18
N ASP A 74 4.80 -16.74 -2.90
CA ASP A 74 4.11 -15.76 -2.07
C ASP A 74 4.97 -14.50 -1.87
N PRO A 75 4.36 -13.31 -1.75
CA PRO A 75 5.09 -12.06 -1.52
C PRO A 75 5.82 -12.09 -0.17
N GLU A 76 7.05 -11.58 -0.18
CA GLU A 76 7.82 -11.34 1.05
C GLU A 76 7.22 -10.14 1.79
N GLN A 77 7.05 -10.25 3.11
CA GLN A 77 6.58 -9.15 3.95
C GLN A 77 7.76 -8.52 4.68
N VAL A 78 7.96 -7.22 4.45
CA VAL A 78 9.00 -6.42 5.09
C VAL A 78 8.34 -5.35 5.96
N ILE A 79 8.62 -5.37 7.26
CA ILE A 79 8.12 -4.36 8.21
C ILE A 79 9.17 -3.27 8.34
N VAL A 80 8.83 -2.04 7.97
CA VAL A 80 9.74 -0.88 8.03
C VAL A 80 9.14 0.24 8.86
N PRO A 81 9.95 1.04 9.57
CA PRO A 81 9.44 2.24 10.18
C PRO A 81 9.07 3.25 9.09
N VAL A 82 8.00 4.03 9.30
CA VAL A 82 7.50 5.00 8.30
C VAL A 82 8.58 6.00 7.89
N ASN A 83 9.45 6.39 8.83
CA ASN A 83 10.55 7.33 8.58
C ASN A 83 11.70 6.74 7.74
N ALA A 84 11.74 5.42 7.52
CA ALA A 84 12.68 4.80 6.59
C ALA A 84 12.21 4.92 5.14
N ILE A 85 10.94 5.26 4.88
CA ILE A 85 10.45 5.48 3.52
C ILE A 85 10.92 6.84 3.04
N ARG A 86 11.75 6.84 1.99
CA ARG A 86 12.22 8.06 1.33
C ARG A 86 11.24 8.52 0.26
N GLN A 87 10.69 7.58 -0.52
CA GLN A 87 9.79 7.89 -1.63
C GLN A 87 8.86 6.71 -1.93
N ILE A 88 7.64 7.02 -2.38
CA ILE A 88 6.71 6.08 -3.01
C ILE A 88 6.46 6.58 -4.43
N ALA A 89 6.78 5.77 -5.44
CA ALA A 89 6.63 6.10 -6.85
C ALA A 89 5.54 5.24 -7.51
N LEU A 90 4.76 5.86 -8.40
CA LEU A 90 3.75 5.19 -9.22
C LEU A 90 4.27 5.16 -10.66
N GLY A 91 4.50 3.97 -11.20
CA GLY A 91 5.06 3.75 -12.53
C GLY A 91 4.01 3.72 -13.65
N PRO A 92 4.41 3.80 -14.92
CA PRO A 92 3.50 3.59 -16.04
C PRO A 92 3.00 2.14 -16.07
N ALA A 93 1.70 1.99 -16.30
CA ALA A 93 1.05 0.69 -16.45
C ALA A 93 1.28 0.10 -17.85
N GLU A 94 2.52 -0.15 -18.23
CA GLU A 94 2.81 -0.83 -19.50
C GLU A 94 2.70 -2.35 -19.34
N ALA A 95 2.20 -3.01 -20.39
CA ALA A 95 1.78 -4.42 -20.38
C ALA A 95 2.87 -5.41 -19.94
N ASP A 96 4.16 -5.12 -20.18
CA ASP A 96 5.26 -5.97 -19.73
C ASP A 96 5.57 -5.83 -18.22
N ARG A 97 5.19 -4.69 -17.60
CA ARG A 97 5.24 -4.50 -16.14
C ARG A 97 3.99 -4.96 -15.42
N ALA A 98 2.97 -5.45 -16.13
CA ALA A 98 1.74 -5.96 -15.54
C ALA A 98 1.97 -7.11 -14.54
N ARG A 99 3.15 -7.77 -14.61
CA ARG A 99 3.57 -8.74 -13.59
C ARG A 99 3.70 -8.10 -12.21
N PHE A 100 4.11 -6.84 -12.08
CA PHE A 100 4.47 -6.17 -10.82
C PHE A 100 3.35 -5.37 -10.15
N GLY A 101 2.09 -5.80 -10.31
CA GLY A 101 0.94 -4.97 -9.93
C GLY A 101 0.62 -4.95 -8.43
N PHE A 102 0.26 -3.78 -7.91
CA PHE A 102 -0.26 -3.58 -6.56
C PHE A 102 -1.72 -4.04 -6.43
N ALA A 103 -2.06 -4.75 -5.35
CA ALA A 103 -3.39 -5.18 -5.00
C ALA A 103 -3.96 -4.30 -3.88
N LEU A 104 -5.09 -3.64 -4.15
CA LEU A 104 -5.84 -2.93 -3.13
C LEU A 104 -6.54 -3.94 -2.20
N PRO A 105 -6.69 -3.63 -0.90
CA PRO A 105 -7.49 -4.47 -0.01
C PRO A 105 -8.93 -4.60 -0.53
N ASP A 106 -9.51 -5.81 -0.46
CA ASP A 106 -10.94 -6.01 -0.70
C ASP A 106 -11.73 -5.29 0.42
N ASP A 107 -12.48 -4.24 0.08
CA ASP A 107 -13.52 -3.71 0.96
C ASP A 107 -14.50 -4.87 1.22
N GLY A 108 -14.54 -5.42 2.44
CA GLY A 108 -15.16 -6.70 2.81
C GLY A 108 -16.69 -6.85 2.63
N LEU A 109 -17.29 -6.24 1.60
CA LEU A 109 -18.70 -6.30 1.25
C LEU A 109 -19.08 -7.53 0.41
N SER A 110 -18.11 -8.32 -0.06
CA SER A 110 -18.37 -9.46 -0.95
C SER A 110 -18.59 -10.81 -0.23
N LYS A 111 -18.49 -10.87 1.11
CA LYS A 111 -18.55 -12.14 1.87
C LYS A 111 -19.88 -12.46 2.58
N ALA A 112 -21.01 -11.94 2.10
CA ALA A 112 -22.33 -12.18 2.70
C ALA A 112 -23.42 -12.68 1.72
N ARG A 113 -23.05 -13.41 0.66
CA ARG A 113 -24.04 -14.11 -0.16
C ARG A 113 -23.48 -15.43 -0.71
N GLY A 114 -23.45 -16.45 0.15
CA GLY A 114 -23.01 -17.78 -0.25
C GLY A 114 -22.87 -18.77 0.89
N ALA A 115 -23.86 -18.85 1.78
CA ALA A 115 -24.01 -20.00 2.67
C ALA A 115 -25.44 -20.07 3.18
N GLU A 116 -26.30 -20.84 2.50
CA GLU A 116 -27.20 -21.74 3.21
C GLU A 116 -27.32 -23.05 2.40
N PRO A 117 -27.02 -24.21 3.02
CA PRO A 117 -27.04 -25.51 2.37
C PRO A 117 -28.44 -26.13 2.37
N ALA A 118 -28.63 -27.04 1.42
CA ALA A 118 -29.80 -27.90 1.30
C ALA A 118 -30.07 -28.73 2.57
N ALA A 119 -31.33 -28.76 2.98
CA ALA A 119 -32.01 -29.90 3.59
C ALA A 119 -33.52 -29.78 3.34
#